data_AF-A0A2D8XC33-F1
#
_entry.id   AF-A0A2D8XC33-F1
#
_cell.length_a   1.000
_cell.length_b   1.000
_cell.length_c   1.000
_cell.angle_alpha   90.00
_cell.angle_beta   90.00
_cell.angle_gamma   90.00
#
_symmetry.space_group_name_H-M   'P 1'
#
loop_
_entity.id
_entity.type
_entity.pdbx_description
1 polymer ?
#
loop_
_entity_poly.entity_id
_entity_poly.type
_entity_poly.pdbx_seq_one_letter_code
_entity_poly.pdbx_strand_id
1 'polypeptide(L)'
;MVKCETVLFNPLNARTVRLTGGTKAINPHVFDAEIVSLEMPADVVISTGETISIKNRKYKVNFIDKLYKGNVLIYDLHVAKPNKSNIFILPMLSGERNLYFYNTHLVNVFIGTVQQKECIALLYRWSKDPLFLKFEAAIKQFRSYIDMEDHDEYVLYLFNIPLGQKQNYKKFINGKYSELNTKYKTQLLKFHGMNIDSQIGQILFKSEKRKHRLETMLGCILSDEAELYSIIDPKKELFNPKNYL
;
A
#
# COMPACT_ATOMS: atom_id res chain seq x y z
N MET A 1 -3.38 -3.41 -39.69
CA MET A 1 -3.15 -3.11 -38.25
C MET A 1 -3.09 -4.44 -37.53
N VAL A 2 -1.91 -4.88 -37.08
CA VAL A 2 -1.76 -6.21 -36.45
C VAL A 2 -2.45 -6.18 -35.08
N LYS A 3 -3.53 -6.94 -34.91
CA LYS A 3 -4.13 -7.18 -33.60
C LYS A 3 -3.18 -8.11 -32.85
N CYS A 4 -2.38 -7.56 -31.94
CA CYS A 4 -1.68 -8.37 -30.96
C CYS A 4 -2.73 -8.90 -30.00
N GLU A 5 -3.00 -10.22 -30.02
CA GLU A 5 -3.99 -10.88 -29.15
C GLU A 5 -3.36 -11.44 -27.88
N THR A 6 -2.02 -11.51 -27.82
CA THR A 6 -1.30 -12.04 -26.67
C THR A 6 -1.25 -11.04 -25.53
N VAL A 7 -1.76 -11.46 -24.37
CA VAL A 7 -1.65 -10.72 -23.11
C VAL A 7 -0.32 -11.01 -22.42
N LEU A 8 0.41 -9.96 -22.06
CA LEU A 8 1.71 -10.04 -21.38
C LEU A 8 1.58 -9.64 -19.91
N PHE A 9 2.19 -10.42 -19.03
CA PHE A 9 2.21 -10.21 -17.58
C PHE A 9 3.54 -9.60 -17.16
N ASN A 10 3.51 -8.38 -16.63
CA ASN A 10 4.70 -7.63 -16.22
C ASN A 10 4.66 -7.34 -14.71
N PRO A 11 5.41 -8.07 -13.88
CA PRO A 11 5.59 -7.70 -12.48
C PRO A 11 6.20 -6.30 -12.36
N LEU A 12 5.48 -5.37 -11.71
CA LEU A 12 5.96 -4.00 -11.51
C LEU A 12 6.68 -3.84 -10.18
N ASN A 13 6.17 -4.46 -9.13
CA ASN A 13 6.73 -4.47 -7.78
C ASN A 13 6.13 -5.63 -6.98
N ALA A 14 6.41 -5.70 -5.67
CA ALA A 14 5.90 -6.74 -4.78
C ALA A 14 4.37 -6.88 -4.76
N ARG A 15 3.63 -5.82 -5.10
CA ARG A 15 2.16 -5.74 -4.99
C ARG A 15 1.41 -5.86 -6.30
N THR A 16 2.04 -5.58 -7.43
CA THR A 16 1.32 -5.35 -8.68
C THR A 16 1.94 -6.09 -9.86
N VAL A 17 1.09 -6.77 -10.63
CA VAL A 17 1.37 -7.28 -11.96
C VAL A 17 0.54 -6.49 -12.96
N ARG A 18 1.18 -5.96 -14.00
CA ARG A 18 0.50 -5.24 -15.07
C ARG A 18 0.31 -6.10 -16.31
N LEU A 19 -0.92 -6.16 -16.80
CA LEU A 19 -1.28 -6.75 -18.08
C LEU A 19 -1.15 -5.70 -19.19
N THR A 20 -0.43 -6.05 -20.24
CA THR A 20 -0.21 -5.21 -21.45
C THR A 20 -0.21 -6.08 -22.70
N GLY A 21 -0.44 -5.51 -23.89
CA GLY A 21 -0.54 -6.30 -25.13
C GLY A 21 -1.83 -7.13 -25.13
N GLY A 22 -2.55 -7.23 -26.25
CA GLY A 22 -3.81 -7.99 -26.29
C GLY A 22 -4.95 -7.52 -25.37
N THR A 23 -4.73 -6.50 -24.52
CA THR A 23 -5.66 -6.08 -23.46
C THR A 23 -7.01 -5.58 -23.96
N LYS A 24 -7.11 -5.18 -25.23
CA LYS A 24 -8.39 -4.84 -25.88
C LYS A 24 -9.30 -6.05 -26.11
N ALA A 25 -8.74 -7.25 -26.11
CA ALA A 25 -9.48 -8.50 -26.25
C ALA A 25 -9.89 -9.09 -24.89
N ILE A 26 -9.55 -8.44 -23.77
CA ILE A 26 -9.95 -8.85 -22.43
C ILE A 26 -11.38 -8.35 -22.17
N ASN A 27 -12.25 -9.25 -21.72
CA ASN A 27 -13.60 -8.93 -21.27
C ASN A 27 -13.62 -8.86 -19.72
N PRO A 28 -13.77 -7.66 -19.11
CA PRO A 28 -13.84 -7.53 -17.66
C PRO A 28 -15.25 -7.80 -17.13
N HIS A 29 -15.36 -8.62 -16.09
CA HIS A 29 -16.61 -8.85 -15.37
C HIS A 29 -16.67 -7.95 -14.14
N VAL A 30 -17.76 -7.20 -13.97
CA VAL A 30 -17.92 -6.18 -12.94
C VAL A 30 -19.05 -6.55 -12.00
N PHE A 31 -18.80 -6.43 -10.69
CA PHE A 31 -19.78 -6.60 -9.62
C PHE A 31 -19.62 -5.45 -8.62
N ASP A 32 -20.71 -4.80 -8.23
CA ASP A 32 -20.71 -3.63 -7.33
C ASP A 32 -19.68 -2.54 -7.72
N ALA A 33 -19.60 -2.25 -9.02
CA ALA A 33 -18.66 -1.29 -9.62
C ALA A 33 -17.16 -1.66 -9.50
N GLU A 34 -16.82 -2.86 -9.02
CA GLU A 34 -15.45 -3.39 -8.99
C GLU A 34 -15.27 -4.51 -10.04
N ILE A 35 -14.10 -4.57 -10.67
CA ILE A 35 -13.76 -5.67 -11.58
C ILE A 35 -13.40 -6.89 -10.72
N VAL A 36 -14.18 -7.95 -10.84
CA VAL A 36 -14.02 -9.19 -10.07
C VAL A 36 -13.31 -10.29 -10.84
N SER A 37 -13.34 -10.25 -12.17
CA SER A 37 -12.55 -11.13 -13.03
C SER A 37 -12.26 -10.53 -14.40
N LEU A 38 -11.25 -11.09 -15.06
CA LEU A 38 -10.85 -10.80 -16.43
C LEU A 38 -10.89 -12.08 -17.25
N GLU A 39 -11.73 -12.11 -18.27
CA GLU A 39 -11.78 -13.17 -19.27
C GLU A 39 -10.87 -12.77 -20.44
N MET A 40 -9.82 -13.55 -20.65
CA MET A 40 -8.82 -13.35 -21.70
C MET A 40 -9.14 -14.20 -22.94
N PRO A 41 -8.48 -13.93 -24.08
CA PRO A 41 -8.53 -14.83 -25.23
C PRO A 41 -8.18 -16.28 -24.85
N ALA A 42 -8.81 -17.23 -25.54
CA ALA A 42 -8.72 -18.68 -25.27
C ALA A 42 -9.31 -19.12 -23.92
N ASP A 43 -10.38 -18.45 -23.48
CA ASP A 43 -11.19 -18.81 -22.31
C ASP A 43 -10.42 -18.87 -20.97
N VAL A 44 -9.28 -18.17 -20.90
CA VAL A 44 -8.51 -18.05 -19.65
C VAL A 44 -9.14 -16.97 -18.79
N VAL A 45 -9.63 -17.35 -17.61
CA VAL A 45 -10.21 -16.40 -16.64
C VAL A 45 -9.26 -16.21 -15.47
N ILE A 46 -9.06 -14.95 -15.05
CA ILE A 46 -8.43 -14.61 -13.76
C ILE A 46 -9.45 -13.90 -12.90
N SER A 47 -9.72 -14.45 -11.73
CA SER A 47 -10.65 -13.89 -10.75
C SER A 47 -9.94 -13.36 -9.51
N THR A 48 -10.58 -12.41 -8.84
CA THR A 48 -10.19 -12.03 -7.48
C THR A 48 -10.26 -13.24 -6.54
N GLY A 49 -9.29 -13.35 -5.63
CA GLY A 49 -9.08 -14.50 -4.76
C GLY A 49 -8.13 -15.56 -5.32
N GLU A 50 -7.89 -15.59 -6.63
CA GLU A 50 -7.01 -16.57 -7.25
C GLU A 50 -5.53 -16.19 -7.14
N THR A 51 -4.65 -17.19 -7.18
CA THR A 51 -3.20 -17.01 -7.18
C THR A 51 -2.63 -17.36 -8.54
N ILE A 52 -1.99 -16.39 -9.19
CA ILE A 52 -1.33 -16.59 -10.49
C ILE A 52 0.19 -16.72 -10.31
N SER A 53 0.83 -17.51 -11.19
CA SER A 53 2.28 -17.72 -11.16
C SER A 53 2.95 -17.06 -12.35
N ILE A 54 3.91 -16.15 -12.09
CA ILE A 54 4.67 -15.43 -13.12
C ILE A 54 6.15 -15.57 -12.83
N LYS A 55 6.91 -16.21 -13.72
CA LYS A 55 8.37 -16.42 -13.56
C LYS A 55 8.73 -17.00 -12.16
N ASN A 56 8.00 -18.04 -11.75
CA ASN A 56 8.15 -18.73 -10.46
C ASN A 56 7.80 -17.89 -9.21
N ARG A 57 6.96 -16.87 -9.39
CA ARG A 57 6.47 -16.02 -8.31
C ARG A 57 4.95 -16.01 -8.28
N LYS A 58 4.37 -16.25 -7.12
CA LYS A 58 2.93 -16.33 -6.88
C LYS A 58 2.34 -14.96 -6.55
N TYR A 59 1.20 -14.61 -7.14
CA TYR A 59 0.50 -13.36 -6.89
C TYR A 59 -0.96 -13.65 -6.64
N LYS A 60 -1.41 -13.49 -5.39
CA LYS A 60 -2.82 -13.52 -5.05
C LYS A 60 -3.49 -12.25 -5.58
N VAL A 61 -4.46 -12.39 -6.47
CA VAL A 61 -5.16 -11.27 -7.09
C VAL A 61 -6.27 -10.84 -6.14
N ASN A 62 -6.12 -9.70 -5.48
CA ASN A 62 -7.14 -9.17 -4.56
C ASN A 62 -7.91 -8.00 -5.16
N PHE A 63 -7.30 -7.25 -6.07
CA PHE A 63 -7.96 -6.14 -6.77
C PHE A 63 -7.53 -6.11 -8.23
N ILE A 64 -8.44 -5.67 -9.09
CA ILE A 64 -8.20 -5.51 -10.52
C ILE A 64 -8.57 -4.08 -10.89
N ASP A 65 -7.58 -3.28 -11.29
CA ASP A 65 -7.78 -1.90 -11.73
C ASP A 65 -7.64 -1.80 -13.26
N LYS A 66 -8.62 -1.17 -13.91
CA LYS A 66 -8.57 -0.82 -15.33
C LYS A 66 -7.98 0.56 -15.50
N LEU A 67 -6.92 0.70 -16.29
CA LEU A 67 -6.27 1.99 -16.55
C LEU A 67 -6.00 2.22 -18.04
N TYR A 68 -5.80 3.48 -18.41
CA TYR A 68 -5.33 3.87 -19.74
C TYR A 68 -4.00 4.62 -19.62
N LYS A 69 -2.99 4.18 -20.38
CA LYS A 69 -1.71 4.89 -20.52
C LYS A 69 -1.64 5.47 -21.94
N GLY A 70 -1.99 6.75 -22.07
CA GLY A 70 -2.34 7.32 -23.38
C GLY A 70 -3.58 6.60 -23.94
N ASN A 71 -3.48 6.09 -25.17
CA ASN A 71 -4.57 5.35 -25.82
C ASN A 71 -4.49 3.82 -25.61
N VAL A 72 -3.59 3.35 -24.73
CA VAL A 72 -3.39 1.93 -24.47
C VAL A 72 -4.12 1.53 -23.20
N LEU A 73 -5.09 0.62 -23.35
CA LEU A 73 -5.78 -0.04 -22.24
C LEU A 73 -4.81 -1.00 -21.53
N ILE A 74 -4.77 -0.96 -20.22
CA ILE A 74 -4.00 -1.87 -19.37
C ILE A 74 -4.84 -2.28 -18.15
N TYR A 75 -4.46 -3.40 -17.55
CA TYR A 75 -5.05 -3.86 -16.28
C TYR A 75 -3.94 -4.09 -15.27
N ASP A 76 -4.13 -3.64 -14.03
CA ASP A 76 -3.25 -3.94 -12.93
C ASP A 76 -3.92 -4.95 -12.00
N LEU A 77 -3.26 -6.09 -11.80
CA LEU A 77 -3.61 -7.11 -10.82
C LEU A 77 -2.84 -6.83 -9.54
N HIS A 78 -3.56 -6.58 -8.45
CA HIS A 78 -2.97 -6.17 -7.18
C HIS A 78 -3.12 -7.24 -6.12
N VAL A 79 -2.00 -7.61 -5.50
CA VAL A 79 -1.94 -8.30 -4.21
C VAL A 79 -2.36 -7.36 -3.09
N ALA A 80 -1.94 -6.08 -3.17
CA ALA A 80 -2.24 -5.11 -2.14
C ALA A 80 -2.38 -3.70 -2.73
N LYS A 81 -3.35 -2.93 -2.23
CA LYS A 81 -3.34 -1.47 -2.38
C LYS A 81 -2.63 -0.87 -1.15
N PRO A 82 -1.77 0.16 -1.32
CA PRO A 82 -1.15 0.83 -0.19
C PRO A 82 -2.20 1.37 0.79
N ASN A 83 -2.09 1.00 2.06
CA ASN A 83 -2.95 1.54 3.11
C ASN A 83 -2.35 2.83 3.73
N LYS A 84 -3.03 3.41 4.71
CA LYS A 84 -2.55 4.66 5.34
C LYS A 84 -1.30 4.39 6.16
N SER A 85 -1.13 3.20 6.73
CA SER A 85 0.07 2.85 7.49
C SER A 85 1.36 2.90 6.66
N ASN A 86 1.32 2.57 5.36
CA ASN A 86 2.49 2.81 4.49
C ASN A 86 2.96 4.27 4.50
N ILE A 87 2.02 5.20 4.59
CA ILE A 87 2.30 6.64 4.52
C ILE A 87 2.70 7.17 5.90
N PHE A 88 1.93 6.83 6.93
CA PHE A 88 1.98 7.46 8.25
C PHE A 88 2.60 6.61 9.36
N ILE A 89 2.85 5.32 9.15
CA ILE A 89 3.44 4.46 10.20
C ILE A 89 4.88 4.11 9.87
N LEU A 90 5.17 3.74 8.62
CA LEU A 90 6.54 3.40 8.23
C LEU A 90 7.60 4.46 8.62
N PRO A 91 7.36 5.78 8.43
CA PRO A 91 8.36 6.78 8.82
C PRO A 91 8.62 6.84 10.33
N MET A 92 7.77 6.25 11.18
CA MET A 92 7.98 6.19 12.63
C MET A 92 9.20 5.35 13.01
N LEU A 93 9.59 4.39 12.16
CA LEU A 93 10.79 3.55 12.35
C LEU A 93 12.10 4.28 11.97
N SER A 94 12.04 5.56 11.62
CA SER A 94 13.19 6.37 11.17
C SER A 94 13.83 5.85 9.87
N GLY A 95 14.88 6.50 9.36
CA GLY A 95 15.52 6.12 8.08
C GLY A 95 14.85 6.70 6.84
N GLU A 96 15.33 6.29 5.67
CA GLU A 96 14.90 6.79 4.36
C GLU A 96 14.05 5.75 3.61
N ARG A 97 13.13 6.21 2.78
CA ARG A 97 12.17 5.36 2.04
C ARG A 97 12.82 4.27 1.19
N ASN A 98 13.98 4.57 0.58
CA ASN A 98 14.69 3.60 -0.25
C ASN A 98 15.30 2.46 0.58
N LEU A 99 15.72 2.74 1.82
CA LEU A 99 16.25 1.70 2.72
C LEU A 99 15.19 0.64 3.02
N TYR A 100 13.91 1.02 3.03
CA TYR A 100 12.79 0.11 3.27
C TYR A 100 12.29 -0.62 2.03
N PHE A 101 12.98 -0.55 0.89
CA PHE A 101 12.55 -1.19 -0.36
C PHE A 101 11.09 -0.84 -0.73
N TYR A 102 10.67 0.40 -0.43
CA TYR A 102 9.27 0.81 -0.47
C TYR A 102 8.58 0.59 -1.82
N ASN A 103 9.35 0.77 -2.91
CA ASN A 103 8.85 0.66 -4.28
C ASN A 103 9.10 -0.72 -4.90
N THR A 104 9.82 -1.62 -4.21
CA THR A 104 10.28 -2.90 -4.78
C THR A 104 9.77 -4.11 -4.01
N HIS A 105 10.11 -4.24 -2.72
CA HIS A 105 9.82 -5.43 -1.91
C HIS A 105 8.73 -5.22 -0.86
N LEU A 106 8.53 -3.98 -0.39
CA LEU A 106 7.50 -3.71 0.61
C LEU A 106 6.10 -3.92 0.02
N VAL A 107 5.33 -4.83 0.63
CA VAL A 107 3.94 -5.10 0.27
C VAL A 107 3.04 -4.14 1.01
N ASN A 108 3.13 -4.08 2.34
CA ASN A 108 2.32 -3.16 3.14
C ASN A 108 2.90 -2.97 4.55
N VAL A 109 2.38 -1.96 5.24
CA VAL A 109 2.63 -1.71 6.66
C VAL A 109 1.31 -1.82 7.40
N PHE A 110 1.32 -2.31 8.63
CA PHE A 110 0.12 -2.53 9.43
C PHE A 110 0.32 -2.03 10.87
N ILE A 111 -0.79 -1.76 11.55
CA ILE A 111 -0.88 -1.36 12.97
C ILE A 111 -0.98 -2.55 13.93
N GLY A 112 -0.79 -3.76 13.40
CA GLY A 112 -0.85 -5.00 14.15
C GLY A 112 -1.13 -6.19 13.25
N THR A 113 -1.18 -7.36 13.86
CA THR A 113 -1.68 -8.61 13.28
C THR A 113 -2.94 -9.04 14.02
N VAL A 114 -3.58 -10.12 13.54
CA VAL A 114 -4.73 -10.70 14.27
C VAL A 114 -4.33 -11.30 15.62
N GLN A 115 -3.06 -11.67 15.81
CA GLN A 115 -2.50 -12.21 17.05
C GLN A 115 -1.90 -11.12 17.96
N GLN A 116 -1.31 -10.08 17.37
CA GLN A 116 -0.57 -9.06 18.11
C GLN A 116 -1.04 -7.65 17.73
N LYS A 117 -1.72 -7.00 18.67
CA LYS A 117 -2.21 -5.64 18.52
C LYS A 117 -1.14 -4.62 18.91
N GLU A 118 -1.32 -3.38 18.43
CA GLU A 118 -0.48 -2.22 18.79
C GLU A 118 1.01 -2.41 18.49
N CYS A 119 1.31 -3.07 17.38
CA CYS A 119 2.67 -3.18 16.85
C CYS A 119 2.72 -2.64 15.42
N ILE A 120 3.91 -2.32 14.93
CA ILE A 120 4.13 -2.02 13.52
C ILE A 120 4.52 -3.33 12.84
N ALA A 121 3.71 -3.81 11.91
CA ALA A 121 4.03 -5.00 11.13
C ALA A 121 4.38 -4.61 9.69
N LEU A 122 5.55 -5.02 9.19
CA LEU A 122 6.00 -4.76 7.83
C LEU A 122 5.97 -6.06 7.03
N LEU A 123 5.11 -6.14 6.01
CA LEU A 123 5.06 -7.29 5.12
C LEU A 123 5.91 -7.02 3.88
N TYR A 124 6.87 -7.90 3.65
CA TYR A 124 7.75 -7.87 2.49
C TYR A 124 7.55 -9.11 1.64
N ARG A 125 7.78 -8.97 0.33
CA ARG A 125 8.12 -10.10 -0.50
C ARG A 125 9.60 -10.40 -0.32
N TRP A 126 9.92 -11.60 0.13
CA TRP A 126 11.30 -11.98 0.43
C TRP A 126 12.15 -12.06 -0.84
N SER A 127 13.45 -11.80 -0.69
CA SER A 127 14.41 -11.90 -1.79
C SER A 127 15.76 -12.39 -1.27
N LYS A 128 16.36 -13.32 -2.02
CA LYS A 128 17.75 -13.76 -1.81
C LYS A 128 18.80 -12.74 -2.24
N ASP A 129 18.38 -11.57 -2.72
CA ASP A 129 19.28 -10.50 -3.13
C ASP A 129 20.17 -10.05 -1.95
N PRO A 130 21.50 -9.92 -2.13
CA PRO A 130 22.39 -9.54 -1.04
C PRO A 130 22.05 -8.23 -0.34
N LEU A 131 21.46 -7.25 -1.04
CA LEU A 131 21.04 -5.99 -0.42
C LEU A 131 19.81 -6.20 0.47
N PHE A 132 18.88 -7.07 0.05
CA PHE A 132 17.72 -7.43 0.86
C PHE A 132 18.15 -8.17 2.15
N LEU A 133 19.09 -9.12 2.04
CA LEU A 133 19.62 -9.84 3.21
C LEU A 133 20.34 -8.90 4.20
N LYS A 134 21.11 -7.93 3.69
CA LYS A 134 21.75 -6.89 4.53
C LYS A 134 20.70 -6.01 5.22
N PHE A 135 19.63 -5.65 4.51
CA PHE A 135 18.53 -4.90 5.07
C PHE A 135 17.81 -5.68 6.18
N GLU A 136 17.51 -6.95 5.95
CA GLU A 136 16.91 -7.83 6.95
C GLU A 136 17.78 -7.87 8.22
N ALA A 137 19.09 -8.06 8.06
CA ALA A 137 20.02 -8.03 9.19
C ALA A 137 20.00 -6.67 9.92
N ALA A 138 19.90 -5.56 9.20
CA ALA A 138 19.88 -4.21 9.77
C ALA A 138 18.59 -3.90 10.53
N ILE A 139 17.41 -4.24 10.00
CA ILE A 139 16.13 -3.95 10.68
C ILE A 139 15.96 -4.78 11.95
N LYS A 140 16.52 -6.00 11.99
CA LYS A 140 16.55 -6.85 13.19
C LYS A 140 17.37 -6.25 14.34
N GLN A 141 18.26 -5.29 14.05
CA GLN A 141 19.04 -4.58 15.07
C GLN A 141 18.29 -3.40 15.69
N PHE A 142 17.12 -3.03 15.19
CA PHE A 142 16.35 -1.94 15.77
C PHE A 142 15.90 -2.30 17.18
N ARG A 143 16.03 -1.35 18.12
CA ARG A 143 15.55 -1.54 19.50
C ARG A 143 14.05 -1.88 19.58
N SER A 144 13.28 -1.47 18.58
CA SER A 144 11.85 -1.78 18.50
C SER A 144 11.56 -3.15 17.91
N TYR A 145 12.51 -3.86 17.32
CA TYR A 145 12.27 -5.18 16.72
C TYR A 145 11.75 -6.16 17.77
N ILE A 146 10.74 -6.95 17.39
CA ILE A 146 10.12 -7.97 18.24
C ILE A 146 10.45 -9.34 17.67
N ASP A 147 9.95 -9.62 16.46
CA ASP A 147 10.03 -10.95 15.86
C ASP A 147 9.82 -10.90 14.34
N MET A 148 9.97 -12.06 13.68
CA MET A 148 9.72 -12.29 12.27
C MET A 148 8.86 -13.53 12.07
N GLU A 149 7.92 -13.47 11.12
CA GLU A 149 7.19 -14.63 10.63
C GLU A 149 7.51 -14.86 9.14
N ASP A 150 7.91 -16.09 8.79
CA ASP A 150 8.19 -16.51 7.41
C ASP A 150 6.98 -17.22 6.80
N HIS A 151 6.63 -16.83 5.57
CA HIS A 151 5.41 -17.21 4.86
C HIS A 151 5.67 -17.42 3.35
N ASP A 152 6.39 -18.48 3.00
CA ASP A 152 6.76 -18.88 1.62
C ASP A 152 7.49 -17.75 0.85
N GLU A 153 6.75 -16.95 0.07
CA GLU A 153 7.33 -15.81 -0.67
C GLU A 153 7.33 -14.50 0.12
N TYR A 154 6.74 -14.50 1.30
CA TYR A 154 6.55 -13.32 2.13
C TYR A 154 7.22 -13.48 3.49
N VAL A 155 7.64 -12.34 4.04
CA VAL A 155 8.18 -12.28 5.40
C VAL A 155 7.57 -11.08 6.11
N LEU A 156 7.11 -11.30 7.33
CA LEU A 156 6.51 -10.28 8.19
C LEU A 156 7.49 -9.93 9.30
N TYR A 157 7.80 -8.64 9.46
CA TYR A 157 8.62 -8.16 10.57
C TYR A 157 7.77 -7.38 11.55
N LEU A 158 7.87 -7.71 12.83
CA LEU A 158 7.11 -7.09 13.91
C LEU A 158 8.00 -6.14 14.71
N PHE A 159 7.49 -4.94 14.96
CA PHE A 159 8.16 -3.92 15.77
C PHE A 159 7.21 -3.35 16.81
N ASN A 160 7.73 -3.06 17.99
CA ASN A 160 7.11 -2.19 18.96
C ASN A 160 7.03 -0.77 18.39
N ILE A 161 5.99 -0.03 18.78
CA ILE A 161 5.91 1.40 18.46
C ILE A 161 7.08 2.12 19.16
N PRO A 162 7.97 2.82 18.42
CA PRO A 162 9.08 3.53 19.04
C PRO A 162 8.59 4.52 20.11
N LEU A 163 9.26 4.58 21.26
CA LEU A 163 8.80 5.35 22.42
C LEU A 163 8.46 6.81 22.08
N GLY A 164 9.32 7.48 21.29
CA GLY A 164 9.11 8.86 20.85
C GLY A 164 7.96 9.06 19.85
N GLN A 165 7.37 7.98 19.34
CA GLN A 165 6.28 8.01 18.35
C GLN A 165 4.93 7.56 18.91
N LYS A 166 4.85 7.08 20.17
CA LYS A 166 3.59 6.59 20.77
C LYS A 166 2.43 7.57 20.66
N GLN A 167 2.68 8.87 20.89
CA GLN A 167 1.63 9.89 20.77
C GLN A 167 1.18 10.10 19.31
N ASN A 168 2.12 10.12 18.37
CA ASN A 168 1.80 10.24 16.94
C ASN A 168 1.03 9.02 16.43
N TYR A 169 1.43 7.82 16.88
CA TYR A 169 0.71 6.59 16.61
C TYR A 169 -0.73 6.66 17.10
N LYS A 170 -0.95 7.05 18.36
CA LYS A 170 -2.32 7.23 18.90
C LYS A 170 -3.13 8.24 18.09
N LYS A 171 -2.54 9.35 17.67
CA LYS A 171 -3.20 10.35 16.82
C LYS A 171 -3.55 9.78 15.44
N PHE A 172 -2.66 9.01 14.83
CA PHE A 172 -2.90 8.31 13.57
C PHE A 172 -4.10 7.34 13.67
N ILE A 173 -4.14 6.51 14.72
CA ILE A 173 -5.25 5.58 14.95
C ILE A 173 -6.59 6.33 15.07
N ASN A 174 -6.58 7.49 15.73
CA ASN A 174 -7.77 8.32 15.92
C ASN A 174 -8.09 9.25 14.74
N GLY A 175 -7.36 9.17 13.62
CA GLY A 175 -7.58 10.03 12.45
C GLY A 175 -7.18 11.50 12.64
N LYS A 176 -6.45 11.83 13.72
CA LYS A 176 -6.03 13.20 14.07
C LYS A 176 -4.71 13.58 13.38
N TYR A 177 -4.69 13.57 12.05
CA TYR A 177 -3.47 13.76 11.27
C TYR A 177 -2.90 15.18 11.41
N SER A 178 -3.78 16.17 11.51
CA SER A 178 -3.37 17.56 11.73
C SER A 178 -2.77 17.80 13.12
N GLU A 179 -3.03 16.92 14.09
CA GLU A 179 -2.46 17.04 15.43
C GLU A 179 -1.10 16.35 15.58
N LEU A 180 -0.61 15.64 14.56
CA LEU A 180 0.72 15.00 14.59
C LEU A 180 1.79 16.05 14.94
N ASN A 181 2.80 15.67 15.72
CA ASN A 181 3.79 16.66 16.14
C ASN A 181 4.57 17.21 14.93
N THR A 182 4.97 18.49 15.00
CA THR A 182 5.59 19.21 13.87
C THR A 182 6.84 18.51 13.35
N LYS A 183 7.69 18.00 14.25
CA LYS A 183 8.90 17.25 13.89
C LYS A 183 8.58 16.03 13.03
N TYR A 184 7.54 15.28 13.41
CA TYR A 184 7.11 14.09 12.70
C TYR A 184 6.45 14.42 11.37
N LYS A 185 5.65 15.48 11.28
CA LYS A 185 5.10 15.97 10.00
C LYS A 185 6.21 16.26 8.99
N THR A 186 7.25 16.99 9.41
CA THR A 186 8.41 17.30 8.56
C THR A 186 9.16 16.03 8.16
N GLN A 187 9.37 15.10 9.10
CA GLN A 187 10.00 13.81 8.82
C GLN A 187 9.19 12.99 7.81
N LEU A 188 7.87 12.93 7.96
CA LEU A 188 6.96 12.20 7.07
C LEU A 188 7.02 12.77 5.65
N LEU A 189 6.93 14.09 5.51
CA LEU A 189 7.03 14.75 4.21
C LEU A 189 8.40 14.47 3.55
N LYS A 190 9.50 14.61 4.31
CA LYS A 190 10.85 14.29 3.83
C LYS A 190 10.98 12.82 3.39
N PHE A 191 10.47 11.88 4.20
CA PHE A 191 10.53 10.45 3.91
C PHE A 191 9.93 10.11 2.55
N HIS A 192 8.81 10.75 2.21
CA HIS A 192 8.11 10.49 0.95
C HIS A 192 8.53 11.39 -0.21
N GLY A 193 9.45 12.34 0.00
CA GLY A 193 9.82 13.34 -0.99
C GLY A 193 8.69 14.32 -1.31
N MET A 194 7.85 14.63 -0.30
CA MET A 194 6.69 15.51 -0.41
C MET A 194 6.97 16.87 0.24
N ASN A 195 6.19 17.88 -0.12
CA ASN A 195 6.18 19.21 0.48
C ASN A 195 4.81 19.56 1.08
N ILE A 196 4.65 20.77 1.63
CA ILE A 196 3.40 21.22 2.24
C ILE A 196 2.24 21.31 1.23
N ASP A 197 2.53 21.57 -0.04
CA ASP A 197 1.54 21.68 -1.11
C ASP A 197 1.07 20.31 -1.62
N SER A 198 1.78 19.23 -1.29
CA SER A 198 1.35 17.86 -1.60
C SER A 198 0.02 17.53 -0.93
N GLN A 199 -0.69 16.53 -1.45
CA GLN A 199 -1.95 16.09 -0.85
C GLN A 199 -1.81 15.76 0.66
N ILE A 200 -0.71 15.09 1.04
CA ILE A 200 -0.46 14.73 2.43
C ILE A 200 -0.06 15.97 3.24
N GLY A 201 0.74 16.89 2.68
CA GLY A 201 1.04 18.17 3.31
C GLY A 201 -0.23 18.96 3.64
N GLN A 202 -1.14 19.08 2.68
CA GLN A 202 -2.42 19.74 2.86
C GLN A 202 -3.31 19.08 3.94
N ILE A 203 -3.22 17.76 4.12
CA ILE A 203 -3.89 17.05 5.22
C ILE A 203 -3.24 17.43 6.57
N LEU A 204 -1.92 17.31 6.65
CA LEU A 204 -1.15 17.53 7.88
C LEU A 204 -1.27 18.97 8.39
N PHE A 205 -1.44 19.95 7.49
CA PHE A 205 -1.49 21.37 7.82
C PHE A 205 -2.86 22.00 7.59
N LYS A 206 -3.91 21.19 7.40
CA LYS A 206 -5.31 21.64 7.20
C LYS A 206 -5.42 22.80 6.20
N SER A 207 -4.97 22.61 4.96
CA SER A 207 -5.03 23.72 4.00
C SER A 207 -6.47 24.05 3.59
N GLU A 208 -6.79 25.34 3.50
CA GLU A 208 -8.10 25.82 3.02
C GLU A 208 -8.45 25.28 1.64
N LYS A 209 -7.46 25.23 0.74
CA LYS A 209 -7.61 24.65 -0.61
C LYS A 209 -8.15 23.22 -0.55
N ARG A 210 -7.66 22.41 0.38
CA ARG A 210 -8.11 21.03 0.53
C ARG A 210 -9.49 20.96 1.17
N LYS A 211 -9.75 21.79 2.20
CA LYS A 211 -11.04 21.88 2.88
C LYS A 211 -12.13 22.17 1.85
N HIS A 212 -11.97 23.21 1.05
CA HIS A 212 -12.94 23.60 0.04
C HIS A 212 -13.19 22.53 -1.03
N ARG A 213 -12.13 21.83 -1.45
CA ARG A 213 -12.26 20.67 -2.36
C ARG A 213 -13.08 19.55 -1.72
N LEU A 214 -12.85 19.26 -0.44
CA LEU A 214 -13.55 18.21 0.28
C LEU A 214 -15.03 18.58 0.53
N GLU A 215 -15.31 19.83 0.89
CA GLU A 215 -16.68 20.38 1.01
C GLU A 215 -17.45 20.25 -0.30
N THR A 216 -16.81 20.58 -1.43
CA THR A 216 -17.40 20.43 -2.76
C THR A 216 -17.72 18.97 -3.08
N MET A 217 -16.80 18.05 -2.76
CA MET A 217 -17.00 16.61 -2.98
C MET A 217 -18.10 16.01 -2.11
N LEU A 218 -18.27 16.52 -0.88
CA LEU A 218 -19.26 16.02 0.08
C LEU A 218 -20.60 16.75 -0.02
N GLY A 219 -20.65 17.91 -0.69
CA GLY A 219 -21.84 18.75 -0.73
C GLY A 219 -22.21 19.38 0.62
N CYS A 220 -21.23 19.59 1.51
CA CYS A 220 -21.45 20.15 2.84
C CYS A 220 -20.32 21.10 3.27
N ILE A 221 -20.56 21.96 4.26
CA ILE A 221 -19.55 22.81 4.89
C ILE A 221 -18.91 22.06 6.05
N LEU A 222 -17.58 22.07 6.13
CA LEU A 222 -16.83 21.44 7.21
C LEU A 222 -16.52 22.46 8.30
N SER A 223 -16.62 22.06 9.57
CA SER A 223 -16.11 22.87 10.68
C SER A 223 -14.60 23.10 10.55
N ASP A 224 -14.09 24.21 11.06
CA ASP A 224 -12.64 24.51 11.06
C ASP A 224 -11.80 23.47 11.81
N GLU A 225 -12.42 22.80 12.78
CA GLU A 225 -11.79 21.72 13.53
C GLU A 225 -11.76 20.37 12.78
N ALA A 226 -12.47 20.24 11.65
CA ALA A 226 -12.58 18.97 10.94
C ALA A 226 -11.23 18.52 10.37
N GLU A 227 -10.94 17.22 10.51
CA GLU A 227 -9.81 16.60 9.83
C GLU A 227 -10.10 16.46 8.34
N LEU A 228 -9.09 16.73 7.50
CA LEU A 228 -9.25 16.72 6.04
C LEU A 228 -8.94 15.36 5.41
N TYR A 229 -8.98 14.30 6.21
CA TYR A 229 -8.79 12.94 5.77
C TYR A 229 -9.59 11.98 6.64
N SER A 230 -10.13 10.92 6.05
CA SER A 230 -10.92 9.95 6.81
C SER A 230 -10.08 9.30 7.91
N ILE A 231 -10.73 8.83 8.97
CA ILE A 231 -10.08 7.93 9.93
C ILE A 231 -9.63 6.64 9.23
N ILE A 232 -8.70 5.91 9.85
CA ILE A 232 -8.26 4.61 9.33
C ILE A 232 -9.42 3.60 9.30
N ASP A 233 -9.32 2.64 8.38
CA ASP A 233 -10.18 1.44 8.39
C ASP A 233 -9.39 0.30 9.05
N PRO A 234 -9.72 -0.10 10.30
CA PRO A 234 -8.95 -1.12 11.01
C PRO A 234 -8.81 -2.44 10.25
N LYS A 235 -9.79 -2.81 9.40
CA LYS A 235 -9.72 -4.04 8.60
C LYS A 235 -8.63 -4.00 7.53
N LYS A 236 -8.31 -2.80 7.02
CA LYS A 236 -7.26 -2.57 6.01
C LYS A 236 -5.90 -2.26 6.64
N GLU A 237 -5.88 -1.83 7.90
CA GLU A 237 -4.66 -1.51 8.62
C GLU A 237 -4.13 -2.66 9.49
N LEU A 238 -4.90 -3.74 9.72
CA LEU A 238 -4.43 -4.97 10.38
C LEU A 238 -3.96 -6.01 9.37
N PHE A 239 -2.83 -6.64 9.65
CA PHE A 239 -2.36 -7.78 8.86
C PHE A 239 -3.27 -8.99 9.09
N ASN A 240 -3.78 -9.55 8.00
CA ASN A 240 -4.52 -10.80 7.99
C ASN A 240 -3.89 -11.73 6.94
N PRO A 241 -3.28 -12.86 7.35
CA PRO A 241 -2.68 -13.85 6.44
C PRO A 241 -3.60 -14.24 5.27
N LYS A 242 -4.91 -14.39 5.52
CA LYS A 242 -5.88 -14.79 4.49
C LYS A 242 -5.97 -13.82 3.31
N ASN A 243 -5.55 -12.57 3.49
CA ASN A 243 -5.59 -11.57 2.42
C ASN A 243 -4.34 -11.61 1.54
N TYR A 244 -3.22 -12.17 2.01
CA TYR A 244 -1.92 -12.02 1.33
C TYR A 244 -1.27 -13.35 0.97
N LEU A 245 -1.53 -14.38 1.78
CA LEU A 245 -0.97 -15.72 1.66
C LEU A 245 -1.96 -16.68 0.98
#